data_AF-A0A661J8B3-F1
#
_entry.id   AF-A0A661J8B3-F1
#
_cell.length_a   1.000
_cell.length_b   1.000
_cell.length_c   1.000
_cell.angle_alpha   90.00
_cell.angle_beta   90.00
_cell.angle_gamma   90.00
#
_symmetry.space_group_name_H-M   'P 1'
#
loop_
_entity.id
_entity.type
_entity.pdbx_description
1 polymer ?
#
loop_
_entity_poly.entity_id
_entity_poly.type
_entity_poly.pdbx_seq_one_letter_code
_entity_poly.pdbx_strand_id
1 'polypeptide(L)'
;MPFSFVDIMQPCISFNRINTFLWYKERSYFLPSTYDPTDFEIAIKKAFEWGDKTPLGVIYKNNKPSFEEHFPILKKGPLAKQDVDTEMLSKIIEKYS
;
A
#
# COMPACT_ATOMS: atom_id res chain seq x y z
N MET A 1 1.08 10.97 1.58
CA MET A 1 1.11 9.82 2.52
C MET A 1 1.56 8.59 1.76
N PRO A 2 2.54 7.81 2.25
CA PRO A 2 3.02 6.63 1.52
C PRO A 2 1.92 5.55 1.43
N PHE A 3 1.88 4.84 0.30
CA PHE A 3 1.00 3.69 0.12
C PHE A 3 1.58 2.46 0.82
N SER A 4 0.72 1.64 1.43
CA SER A 4 1.10 0.37 2.04
C SER A 4 0.01 -0.67 1.79
N PHE A 5 0.43 -1.88 1.46
CA PHE A 5 -0.44 -3.03 1.25
C PHE A 5 -0.03 -4.15 2.19
N VAL A 6 -1.00 -4.70 2.91
CA VAL A 6 -0.80 -5.80 3.85
C VAL A 6 -1.79 -6.90 3.49
N ASP A 7 -1.28 -8.00 2.97
CA ASP A 7 -2.06 -9.21 2.75
C ASP A 7 -2.07 -10.05 4.03
N ILE A 8 -3.25 -10.43 4.50
CA ILE A 8 -3.46 -11.20 5.72
C ILE A 8 -4.12 -12.51 5.34
N MET A 9 -3.37 -13.60 5.47
CA MET A 9 -3.88 -14.96 5.30
C MET A 9 -4.89 -15.30 6.40
N GLN A 10 -6.16 -15.04 6.13
CA GLN A 10 -7.26 -15.28 7.07
C GLN A 10 -7.93 -16.63 6.76
N PRO A 11 -7.98 -17.58 7.73
CA PRO A 11 -8.72 -18.81 7.56
C PRO A 11 -10.24 -18.55 7.62
N CYS A 12 -11.01 -19.23 6.77
CA CYS A 12 -12.47 -19.19 6.79
C CYS A 12 -13.04 -20.53 7.27
N ILE A 13 -13.34 -20.63 8.57
CA ILE A 13 -13.72 -21.88 9.24
C ILE A 13 -15.00 -22.52 8.70
N SER A 14 -15.92 -21.73 8.14
CA SER A 14 -17.23 -22.22 7.70
C SER A 14 -17.18 -22.88 6.32
N PHE A 15 -16.44 -22.27 5.38
CA PHE A 15 -16.53 -22.62 3.96
C PHE A 15 -15.22 -23.18 3.39
N ASN A 16 -14.06 -22.64 3.79
CA ASN A 16 -12.79 -23.10 3.25
C ASN A 16 -12.16 -24.14 4.18
N ARG A 17 -12.46 -25.41 3.89
CA ARG A 17 -11.92 -26.56 4.64
C ARG A 17 -10.51 -26.97 4.23
N ILE A 18 -9.94 -26.36 3.19
CA ILE A 18 -8.60 -26.67 2.69
C ILE A 18 -7.58 -25.76 3.39
N ASN A 19 -7.75 -24.44 3.29
CA ASN A 19 -6.81 -23.46 3.86
C ASN A 19 -7.16 -23.15 5.33
N THR A 20 -7.01 -24.16 6.18
CA THR A 20 -7.26 -24.07 7.63
C THR A 20 -6.14 -23.31 8.35
N PHE A 21 -6.36 -22.97 9.63
CA PHE A 21 -5.31 -22.38 10.47
C PHE A 21 -4.03 -23.25 10.51
N LEU A 22 -4.18 -24.56 10.70
CA LEU A 22 -3.03 -25.47 10.72
C LEU A 22 -2.31 -25.48 9.37
N TRP A 23 -3.07 -25.48 8.26
CA TRP A 23 -2.51 -25.42 6.92
C TRP A 23 -1.58 -24.22 6.73
N TYR A 24 -2.04 -23.02 7.09
CA TYR A 24 -1.23 -21.79 7.03
C TYR A 24 -0.06 -21.82 8.02
N LYS A 25 -0.26 -22.32 9.24
CA LYS A 25 0.79 -22.36 10.27
C LYS A 25 1.98 -23.22 9.85
N GLU A 26 1.74 -24.37 9.22
CA GLU A 26 2.81 -25.27 8.77
C GLU A 26 3.53 -24.77 7.52
N ARG A 27 2.84 -23.99 6.69
CA ARG A 27 3.32 -23.54 5.38
C ARG A 27 3.81 -22.10 5.39
N SER A 28 3.79 -21.40 6.52
CA SER A 28 4.30 -20.03 6.59
C SER A 28 5.66 -19.97 7.28
N TYR A 29 6.50 -19.04 6.85
CA TYR A 29 7.79 -18.77 7.48
C TYR A 29 8.08 -17.27 7.48
N PHE A 30 8.76 -16.78 8.51
CA PHE A 30 9.20 -15.38 8.52
C PHE A 30 10.46 -15.21 7.68
N LEU A 31 10.49 -14.17 6.85
CA LEU A 31 11.69 -13.76 6.15
C LEU A 31 12.82 -13.44 7.16
N PRO A 32 14.08 -13.82 6.87
CA PRO A 32 15.19 -13.57 7.77
C PRO A 32 15.51 -12.07 7.86
N SER A 33 16.19 -11.66 8.93
CA SER A 33 16.62 -10.26 9.12
C SER A 33 17.62 -9.78 8.07
N THR A 34 18.29 -10.70 7.39
CA THR A 34 19.23 -10.43 6.28
C THR A 34 18.54 -10.20 4.94
N TYR A 35 17.22 -10.36 4.86
CA TYR A 35 16.46 -10.13 3.63
C TYR A 35 16.43 -8.64 3.29
N ASP A 36 16.75 -8.28 2.05
CA ASP A 36 16.67 -6.92 1.55
C ASP A 36 15.31 -6.67 0.86
N PRO A 37 14.40 -5.89 1.45
CA PRO A 37 13.09 -5.60 0.86
C PRO A 37 13.15 -4.50 -0.21
N THR A 38 14.31 -3.93 -0.52
CA THR A 38 14.43 -2.85 -1.53
C THR A 38 14.68 -3.37 -2.95
N ASP A 39 15.11 -4.63 -3.09
CA ASP A 39 15.25 -5.31 -4.37
C ASP A 39 13.89 -5.80 -4.88
N PHE A 40 13.43 -5.21 -5.98
CA PHE A 40 12.14 -5.54 -6.57
C PHE A 40 12.07 -6.94 -7.18
N GLU A 41 13.16 -7.42 -7.81
CA GLU A 41 13.16 -8.73 -8.45
C GLU A 41 13.11 -9.86 -7.41
N ILE A 42 13.87 -9.70 -6.32
CA ILE A 42 13.85 -10.64 -5.19
C ILE A 42 12.46 -10.61 -4.53
N ALA A 43 11.91 -9.41 -4.30
CA ALA A 43 10.61 -9.25 -3.68
C ALA A 43 9.48 -9.91 -4.48
N ILE A 44 9.48 -9.75 -5.80
CA ILE A 44 8.49 -10.40 -6.66
C ILE A 44 8.65 -11.92 -6.63
N LYS A 45 9.88 -12.44 -6.74
CA LYS A 45 10.12 -13.89 -6.63
C LYS A 45 9.60 -14.45 -5.30
N LYS A 46 9.81 -13.71 -4.19
CA LYS A 46 9.27 -14.07 -2.87
C LYS A 46 7.75 -13.98 -2.79
N ALA A 47 7.14 -12.94 -3.33
CA ALA A 47 5.68 -12.79 -3.36
C ALA A 47 4.97 -13.94 -4.08
N PHE A 48 5.62 -14.54 -5.08
CA PHE A 48 5.10 -15.69 -5.82
C PHE A 48 5.36 -17.05 -5.15
N GLU A 49 6.09 -17.11 -4.03
CA GLU A 49 6.21 -18.35 -3.26
C GLU A 49 4.86 -18.68 -2.59
N TRP A 50 4.21 -19.75 -3.06
CA TRP A 50 2.91 -20.20 -2.58
C TRP A 50 2.81 -21.73 -2.54
N GLY A 51 1.92 -22.25 -1.70
CA GLY A 51 1.68 -23.68 -1.56
C GLY A 51 2.49 -24.28 -0.43
N ASP A 52 3.71 -24.72 -0.70
CA ASP A 52 4.53 -25.45 0.30
C ASP A 52 5.14 -24.52 1.36
N LYS A 53 5.56 -23.33 0.95
CA LYS A 53 6.11 -22.29 1.81
C LYS A 53 5.64 -20.91 1.36
N THR A 54 5.14 -20.12 2.30
CA THR A 54 4.64 -18.77 2.09
C THR A 54 5.40 -17.80 3.01
N PRO A 55 6.09 -16.79 2.47
CA PRO A 55 6.85 -15.85 3.27
C PRO A 55 5.94 -14.90 4.04
N LEU A 56 6.33 -14.61 5.28
CA LEU A 56 5.74 -13.59 6.16
C LEU A 56 6.76 -12.50 6.44
N GLY A 57 6.28 -11.26 6.53
CA GLY A 57 7.09 -10.08 6.81
C GLY A 57 6.98 -9.04 5.71
N VAL A 58 7.93 -8.09 5.69
CA VAL A 58 7.96 -7.04 4.68
C VAL A 58 8.58 -7.63 3.40
N ILE A 59 7.74 -7.90 2.40
CA ILE A 59 8.18 -8.43 1.11
C ILE A 59 8.92 -7.37 0.30
N TYR A 60 8.39 -6.15 0.24
CA TYR A 60 8.93 -5.05 -0.54
C TYR A 60 8.75 -3.71 0.16
N LYS A 61 9.73 -2.83 0.02
CA LYS A 61 9.69 -1.44 0.47
C LYS A 61 10.52 -0.58 -0.48
N ASN A 62 9.98 0.58 -0.85
CA ASN A 62 10.74 1.61 -1.55
C ASN A 62 10.48 2.99 -0.94
N ASN A 63 11.19 3.99 -1.47
CA ASN A 63 11.07 5.39 -1.04
C ASN A 63 10.66 6.30 -2.21
N LYS A 64 9.64 5.88 -2.97
CA LYS A 64 9.10 6.71 -4.07
C LYS A 64 8.23 7.84 -3.50
N PRO A 65 8.20 9.01 -4.15
CA PRO A 65 7.32 10.09 -3.72
C PRO A 65 5.87 9.62 -3.65
N SER A 66 5.16 10.05 -2.61
CA SER A 66 3.73 9.77 -2.53
C SER A 66 2.95 10.58 -3.57
N PHE A 67 1.73 10.16 -3.87
CA PHE A 67 0.93 10.82 -4.91
C PHE A 67 0.79 12.33 -4.66
N GLU A 68 0.56 12.73 -3.41
CA GLU A 68 0.34 14.12 -3.00
C GLU A 68 1.62 14.98 -3.09
N GLU A 69 2.80 14.37 -2.99
CA GLU A 69 4.08 15.09 -3.09
C GLU A 69 4.36 15.64 -4.48
N HIS A 70 3.69 15.09 -5.50
CA HIS A 70 3.73 15.63 -6.87
C HIS A 70 3.00 16.96 -7.03
N PHE A 71 2.19 17.40 -6.05
CA PHE A 71 1.39 18.62 -6.14
C PHE A 71 1.92 19.69 -5.17
N PRO A 72 2.65 20.72 -5.66
CA PRO A 72 3.20 21.77 -4.79
C PRO A 72 2.15 22.49 -3.93
N ILE A 73 0.92 22.63 -4.44
CA ILE A 73 -0.19 23.26 -3.72
C ILE A 73 -0.59 22.51 -2.44
N LEU A 74 -0.34 21.20 -2.40
CA LEU A 74 -0.63 20.35 -1.24
C LEU A 74 0.45 20.44 -0.15
N LYS A 75 1.58 21.14 -0.39
CA LYS A 75 2.60 21.41 0.65
C LYS A 75 2.04 22.24 1.81
N LYS A 76 1.00 23.04 1.56
CA LYS A 76 0.26 23.80 2.58
C LYS A 76 -0.76 22.95 3.36
N GLY A 77 -0.90 21.67 3.02
CA GLY A 77 -1.88 20.76 3.60
C GLY A 77 -3.03 20.43 2.63
N PRO A 78 -4.03 19.64 3.08
CA PRO A 78 -5.16 19.24 2.26
C PRO A 78 -5.98 20.45 1.79
N LEU A 79 -6.39 20.46 0.52
CA LEU A 79 -7.19 21.57 -0.05
C LEU A 79 -8.47 21.86 0.73
N ALA A 80 -9.13 20.83 1.28
CA ALA A 80 -10.34 20.97 2.09
C ALA A 80 -10.13 21.78 3.39
N LYS A 81 -8.88 22.01 3.80
CA LYS A 81 -8.51 22.82 4.96
C LYS A 81 -7.86 24.15 4.58
N GLN A 82 -7.71 24.44 3.29
CA GLN A 82 -7.16 25.70 2.80
C GLN A 82 -8.30 26.70 2.59
N ASP A 83 -8.05 27.97 2.87
CA ASP A 83 -8.99 29.05 2.56
C ASP A 83 -9.17 29.20 1.05
N VAL A 84 -10.39 29.53 0.63
CA VAL A 84 -10.74 29.74 -0.78
C VAL A 84 -10.90 31.23 -1.04
N ASP A 85 -10.21 31.73 -2.07
CA ASP A 85 -10.40 33.09 -2.57
C ASP A 85 -11.70 33.17 -3.40
N THR A 86 -12.78 33.59 -2.75
CA THR A 86 -14.10 33.71 -3.37
C THR A 86 -14.18 34.88 -4.36
N GLU A 87 -13.39 35.93 -4.17
CA GLU A 87 -13.35 37.06 -5.11
C GLU A 87 -12.71 36.65 -6.43
N MET A 88 -11.61 35.88 -6.37
CA MET A 88 -10.97 35.32 -7.55
C MET A 88 -11.93 34.37 -8.30
N LEU A 89 -12.70 33.56 -7.56
CA LEU A 89 -13.71 32.67 -8.15
C LEU A 89 -14.77 33.44 -8.94
N SER A 90 -15.34 34.51 -8.36
CA SER A 90 -16.36 35.34 -9.02
C SER A 90 -15.83 35.94 -10.33
N LYS A 91 -14.60 36.47 -10.33
CA LYS A 91 -13.95 37.01 -11.54
C LYS A 91 -13.78 35.98 -12.65
N ILE A 92 -13.50 34.72 -12.29
CA ILE A 92 -13.38 33.63 -13.28
C ILE A 92 -14.75 33.32 -13.88
N ILE A 93 -15.81 33.24 -13.07
CA ILE A 93 -17.16 32.93 -13.54
C ILE A 93 -17.66 34.00 -14.52
N GLU A 94 -17.48 35.28 -14.18
CA GLU A 94 -17.88 36.41 -15.03
C GLU A 94 -17.16 36.40 -16.38
N LYS A 95 -15.89 35.95 -16.43
CA LYS A 95 -15.11 35.88 -17.68
C LYS A 95 -15.64 34.84 -18.67
N TYR A 96 -16.32 33.79 -18.20
CA TYR A 96 -16.84 32.70 -19.03
C TYR A 96 -18.38 32.70 -19.15
N SER A 97 -19.04 33.73 -18.60
CA SER A 97 -20.47 34.00 -18.78
C SER A 97 -20.69 34.89 -20.01
#